data_AF-A0AA37TKJ0-F1
#
_entry.id   AF-A0AA37TKJ0-F1
#
_cell.length_a   1.000
_cell.length_b   1.000
_cell.length_c   1.000
_cell.angle_alpha   90.00
_cell.angle_beta   90.00
_cell.angle_gamma   90.00
#
_symmetry.space_group_name_H-M   'P 1'
#
loop_
_entity.id
_entity.type
_entity.pdbx_description
1 polymer ?
#
loop_
_entity_poly.entity_id
_entity_poly.type
_entity_poly.pdbx_seq_one_letter_code
_entity_poly.pdbx_strand_id
1 'polypeptide(L)' 'MALRSYKYRLRPNRAQVVALDAMLRDFCGLYNAGLQQHIEAFRRRRVSLGYAQQANELRAGPGRIATG' A
#
# COMPACT_ATOMS: atom_id res chain seq x y z
N MET A 1 -30.64 1.97 -5.19
CA MET A 1 -30.36 0.63 -4.62
C MET A 1 -29.43 0.82 -3.42
N ALA A 2 -29.84 0.40 -2.22
CA ALA A 2 -28.98 0.47 -1.03
C ALA A 2 -28.01 -0.73 -1.02
N LEU A 3 -26.69 -0.46 -0.88
CA LEU A 3 -25.71 -1.52 -0.64
C LEU A 3 -25.98 -2.16 0.72
N ARG A 4 -26.09 -3.49 0.76
CA ARG A 4 -26.17 -4.24 2.01
C ARG A 4 -24.75 -4.55 2.50
N SER A 5 -24.43 -4.15 3.73
CA SER A 5 -23.19 -4.54 4.40
C SER A 5 -23.42 -5.74 5.29
N TYR A 6 -22.57 -6.76 5.18
CA TYR A 6 -22.62 -7.97 6.01
C TYR A 6 -21.38 -8.05 6.89
N LYS A 7 -21.56 -8.34 8.19
CA LYS A 7 -20.47 -8.51 9.16
C LYS A 7 -20.42 -9.98 9.59
N TYR A 8 -19.34 -10.66 9.23
CA TYR A 8 -19.10 -12.05 9.60
C TYR A 8 -18.03 -12.14 10.68
N ARG A 9 -18.21 -13.06 11.65
CA ARG A 9 -17.16 -13.40 12.61
C ARG A 9 -16.26 -14.46 11.99
N LEU A 10 -15.01 -14.10 11.69
CA LEU A 10 -14.00 -15.05 11.24
C LEU A 10 -13.56 -15.95 12.41
N ARG A 11 -13.39 -17.25 12.13
CA ARG A 11 -12.80 -18.25 13.04
C ARG A 11 -11.60 -18.89 12.34
N PRO A 12 -10.52 -18.15 12.12
CA PRO A 12 -9.37 -18.65 11.38
C PRO A 12 -8.63 -19.72 12.17
N ASN A 13 -8.09 -20.72 11.47
CA ASN A 13 -7.15 -21.66 12.05
C ASN A 13 -5.75 -21.02 12.20
N ARG A 14 -4.82 -21.71 12.88
CA ARG A 14 -3.49 -21.18 13.16
C ARG A 14 -2.73 -20.71 11.91
N ALA A 15 -2.79 -21.47 10.81
CA ALA A 15 -2.12 -21.10 9.56
C ALA A 15 -2.74 -19.85 8.93
N GLN A 16 -4.07 -19.73 8.98
CA GLN A 16 -4.80 -18.56 8.48
C GLN A 16 -4.50 -17.30 9.30
N VAL A 17 -4.37 -17.41 10.62
CA VAL A 17 -3.96 -16.27 11.47
C VAL A 17 -2.59 -15.75 11.04
N VAL A 18 -1.61 -16.65 10.88
CA VAL A 18 -0.26 -16.26 10.43
C VAL A 18 -0.29 -15.58 9.07
N ALA A 19 -1.07 -16.12 8.12
CA ALA A 19 -1.19 -15.52 6.80
C ALA A 19 -1.85 -14.13 6.84
N LEU A 20 -2.92 -13.97 7.62
CA LEU A 20 -3.61 -12.69 7.79
C LEU A 20 -2.71 -11.64 8.45
N ASP A 21 -1.92 -12.04 9.45
CA ASP A 21 -0.96 -11.16 10.11
C ASP A 21 0.17 -10.72 9.17
N ALA A 22 0.65 -11.63 8.32
CA ALA A 22 1.64 -11.29 7.29
C ALA A 22 1.07 -10.27 6.28
N MET A 23 -0.14 -10.54 5.76
CA MET A 23 -0.83 -9.62 4.85
C MET A 23 -1.04 -8.25 5.49
N LEU A 24 -1.44 -8.20 6.77
CA LEU A 24 -1.62 -6.95 7.50
C LEU A 24 -0.31 -6.15 7.57
N ARG A 25 0.81 -6.80 7.87
CA ARG A 25 2.13 -6.15 7.91
C ARG A 25 2.53 -5.59 6.55
N ASP A 26 2.32 -6.36 5.48
CA ASP A 26 2.63 -5.92 4.11
C ASP A 26 1.80 -4.68 3.74
N PHE A 27 0.50 -4.68 4.07
CA PHE A 27 -0.37 -3.54 3.81
C PHE A 27 0.01 -2.31 4.63
N CYS A 28 0.35 -2.47 5.91
CA CYS A 28 0.89 -1.38 6.72
C CYS A 28 2.19 -0.82 6.12
N GLY A 29 3.09 -1.70 5.64
CA GLY A 29 4.33 -1.31 4.97
C GLY A 29 4.06 -0.48 3.70
N LEU A 30 3.16 -0.94 2.84
CA LEU A 30 2.78 -0.24 1.62
C LEU A 30 2.18 1.14 1.91
N TYR A 31 1.27 1.23 2.88
CA TYR A 31 0.67 2.49 3.28
C TYR A 31 1.71 3.49 3.79
N ASN A 32 2.60 3.04 4.68
CA ASN A 32 3.65 3.88 5.25
C ASN A 32 4.66 4.33 4.18
N ALA A 33 4.99 3.46 3.22
CA ALA A 33 5.86 3.83 2.10
C ALA A 33 5.25 4.93 1.23
N GLY A 34 3.96 4.81 0.88
CA GLY A 34 3.24 5.85 0.14
C GLY A 34 3.16 7.17 0.91
N LEU A 35 2.87 7.11 2.22
CA LEU A 35 2.85 8.29 3.07
C LEU A 35 4.22 8.98 3.12
N GLN A 36 5.31 8.20 3.25
CA GLN A 36 6.66 8.72 3.27
C GLN A 36 7.03 9.38 1.94
N GLN A 37 6.71 8.76 0.80
CA GLN A 37 6.90 9.37 -0.53
C GLN A 37 6.20 10.73 -0.64
N HIS A 38 4.97 10.82 -0.14
CA HIS A 38 4.21 12.08 -0.14
C HIS A 38 4.89 13.14 0.73
N ILE A 39 5.26 12.80 1.97
CA ILE A 39 5.98 13.71 2.88
C ILE A 39 7.29 14.21 2.24
N GLU A 40 8.06 13.32 1.63
CA GLU A 40 9.32 13.67 0.99
C GLU A 40 9.14 14.57 -0.24
N ALA A 41 8.14 14.31 -1.08
CA ALA A 41 7.85 15.15 -2.24
C ALA A 41 7.44 16.58 -1.85
N PHE A 42 6.59 16.70 -0.83
CA PHE A 42 6.22 18.00 -0.29
C PHE A 42 7.41 18.72 0.34
N ARG A 43 8.24 18.03 1.13
CA ARG A 43 9.42 18.62 1.78
C ARG A 43 10.49 19.05 0.77
N ARG A 44 10.76 18.24 -0.25
CA ARG A 44 11.87 18.48 -1.20
C ARG A 44 11.51 19.41 -2.34
N ARG A 45 10.25 19.38 -2.82
CA ARG A 45 9.88 20.09 -4.05
C ARG A 45 8.62 20.95 -3.92
N ARG A 46 7.93 20.94 -2.75
CA ARG A 46 6.59 21.53 -2.55
C ARG A 46 5.55 21.05 -3.58
N VAL A 47 5.75 19.86 -4.14
CA VAL A 47 4.83 19.28 -5.12
C VAL A 47 4.02 18.19 -4.43
N SER A 48 2.72 18.15 -4.71
CA SER A 48 1.84 17.07 -4.30
C SER A 48 1.96 15.89 -5.27
N LEU A 49 2.35 14.72 -4.77
CA LEU A 49 2.33 13.47 -5.54
C LEU A 49 0.91 12.88 -5.49
N GLY A 50 0.30 12.71 -6.65
CA GLY A 50 -1.00 12.04 -6.79
C GLY A 50 -0.89 10.51 -6.80
N TYR A 51 -2.01 9.83 -6.52
CA TYR A 51 -2.11 8.36 -6.41
C TYR A 51 -1.52 7.60 -7.61
N ALA A 52 -1.81 8.04 -8.84
CA ALA A 52 -1.35 7.36 -10.06
C ALA A 52 0.19 7.34 -10.17
N GLN A 53 0.85 8.39 -9.68
CA GLN A 53 2.30 8.53 -9.73
C GLN A 53 2.96 7.63 -8.68
N GLN A 54 2.42 7.60 -7.46
CA GLN A 54 2.86 6.70 -6.39
C GLN A 54 2.65 5.22 -6.76
N ALA A 55 1.50 4.88 -7.34
CA ALA A 55 1.20 3.51 -7.75
C ALA A 55 2.17 3.01 -8.83
N ASN A 56 2.55 3.87 -9.78
CA ASN A 56 3.53 3.51 -10.81
C ASN A 56 4.94 3.30 -10.24
N GLU A 57 5.37 4.11 -9.27
CA GLU A 57 6.67 3.95 -8.61
C GLU A 57 6.72 2.69 -7.73
N LEU A 58 5.66 2.42 -6.97
CA LEU A 58 5.53 1.21 -6.15
C LEU A 58 5.48 -0.06 -7.02
N ARG A 59 4.84 0.00 -8.19
CA ARG A 59 4.75 -1.13 -9.13
C ARG A 59 6.05 -1.39 -9.88
N ALA A 60 6.86 -0.36 -10.10
CA ALA A 60 8.08 -0.49 -10.89
C ALA A 60 9.19 -1.30 -10.19
N GLY A 61 9.22 -1.31 -8.85
CA GLY A 61 10.29 -1.97 -8.08
C GLY A 61 11.69 -1.39 -8.38
N PRO A 62 12.70 -1.68 -7.53
CA PRO A 62 14.08 -1.24 -7.79
C PRO A 62 14.69 -2.09 -8.91
N GLY A 63 14.36 -1.80 -10.17
CA GLY A 63 14.81 -2.62 -11.30
C GLY A 63 14.73 -2.01 -12.71
N ARG A 64 14.10 -0.84 -12.89
CA ARG A 64 14.17 -0.12 -14.16
C ARG A 64 14.61 1.33 -13.94
N ILE A 65 15.84 1.48 -13.48
CA ILE A 65 16.61 2.67 -13.85
C ILE A 65 16.95 2.51 -15.33
N ALA A 66 16.63 3.56 -16.09
CA ALA A 66 16.74 3.63 -17.53
C ALA A 66 18.12 3.18 -18.03
N THR A 67 18.13 2.33 -19.05
CA THR A 67 19.26 2.16 -19.96
C THR A 67 18.80 2.68 -21.31
N GLY A 68 19.49 3.68 -21.84
CA GLY A 68 19.31 4.22 -23.19
C GLY A 68 18.41 5.43 -23.26
#